data_AF-A0A819WHB1-F1
#
_entry.id   AF-A0A819WHB1-F1
#
_cell.length_a   1.000
_cell.length_b   1.000
_cell.length_c   1.000
_cell.angle_alpha   90.00
_cell.angle_beta   90.00
_cell.angle_gamma   90.00
#
_symmetry.space_group_name_H-M   'P 1'
#
loop_
_entity.id
_entity.type
_entity.pdbx_description
1 polymer ?
#
loop_
_entity_poly.entity_id
_entity_poly.type
_entity_poly.pdbx_seq_one_letter_code
_entity_poly.pdbx_strand_id
1 'polypeptide(L)'
;MAGYGVDFNVNTVAGRFLTASLYMLSIVLLATYTADLASDLTIAKSEYIISGIDDIKNGKIPFHRIGIPINTAVEDYYLTSISRGVRNFYPLTSAQELYDSLF
;
A
#
# COMPACT_ATOMS: atom_id res chain seq x y z
N MET A 1 3.22 30.94 0.21
CA MET A 1 3.33 32.19 0.99
C MET A 1 1.96 32.46 1.59
N ALA A 2 1.76 32.01 2.83
CA ALA A 2 0.54 32.26 3.59
C ALA A 2 0.58 33.70 4.09
N GLY A 3 -0.49 34.44 3.88
CA GLY A 3 -0.60 35.81 4.35
C GLY A 3 -1.38 36.67 3.38
N TYR A 4 -2.71 36.64 3.50
CA TYR A 4 -3.55 37.79 3.24
C TYR A 4 -4.82 37.60 4.07
N GLY A 5 -4.72 37.91 5.36
CA GLY A 5 -5.87 38.42 6.09
C GLY A 5 -6.19 39.77 5.47
N VAL A 6 -7.03 39.78 4.44
CA VAL A 6 -7.54 41.04 3.90
C VAL A 6 -8.48 41.57 4.97
N ASP A 7 -8.09 42.67 5.61
CA ASP A 7 -8.86 43.31 6.68
C ASP A 7 -10.10 44.00 6.09
N PHE A 8 -11.07 43.17 5.66
CA PHE A 8 -12.42 43.62 5.38
C PHE A 8 -13.14 43.69 6.72
N ASN A 9 -13.05 44.85 7.38
CA ASN A 9 -13.91 45.12 8.53
C ASN A 9 -15.35 45.29 8.02
N VAL A 10 -16.05 44.17 7.87
CA VAL A 10 -17.44 44.18 7.41
C VAL A 10 -18.32 44.66 8.56
N ASN A 11 -18.69 45.93 8.50
CA ASN A 11 -19.46 46.59 9.57
C ASN A 11 -20.89 46.04 9.73
N THR A 12 -21.41 45.33 8.73
CA THR A 12 -22.75 44.73 8.77
C THR A 12 -22.75 43.34 9.41
N VAL A 13 -23.73 43.05 10.28
CA VAL A 13 -23.90 41.76 10.96
C VAL A 13 -23.93 40.58 9.98
N ALA A 14 -24.65 40.70 8.87
CA ALA A 14 -24.76 39.65 7.85
C ALA A 14 -23.41 39.31 7.21
N GLY A 15 -22.58 40.33 6.93
CA GLY A 15 -21.27 40.11 6.33
C GLY A 15 -20.26 39.46 7.29
N ARG A 16 -20.34 39.74 8.59
CA ARG A 16 -19.55 39.03 9.62
C ARG A 16 -19.93 37.55 9.72
N PHE A 17 -21.21 37.24 9.55
CA PHE A 17 -21.68 35.86 9.54
C PHE A 17 -21.15 35.12 8.30
N LEU A 18 -21.25 35.72 7.12
CA LEU A 18 -20.73 35.13 5.89
C LEU A 18 -19.21 34.90 5.92
N THR A 19 -18.43 35.86 6.41
CA THR A 19 -16.98 35.69 6.54
C THR A 19 -16.62 34.60 7.55
N ALA A 20 -17.33 34.51 8.67
CA ALA A 20 -17.14 33.45 9.66
C ALA A 20 -17.47 32.06 9.08
N SER A 21 -18.57 31.93 8.34
CA SER A 21 -18.95 30.66 7.70
C SER A 21 -17.95 30.24 6.61
N LEU A 22 -17.48 31.18 5.80
CA LEU A 22 -16.45 30.91 4.78
C LEU A 22 -15.12 30.52 5.41
N TYR A 23 -14.74 31.17 6.51
CA TYR A 23 -13.52 30.83 7.24
C TYR A 23 -13.60 29.43 7.86
N MET A 24 -14.74 29.10 8.46
CA MET A 24 -14.99 27.78 9.02
C MET A 24 -14.94 26.69 7.93
N LEU A 25 -15.58 26.93 6.78
CA LEU A 25 -15.52 26.02 5.63
C LEU A 25 -14.08 25.85 5.11
N SER A 26 -13.30 26.93 5.05
CA SER A 26 -11.90 26.89 4.63
C SER A 26 -11.03 26.06 5.58
N ILE A 27 -11.25 26.17 6.89
CA ILE A 27 -10.56 25.34 7.89
C ILE A 27 -10.93 23.86 7.73
N VAL A 28 -12.22 23.57 7.55
CA VAL A 28 -12.68 22.18 7.38
C VAL A 28 -12.03 21.55 6.14
N LEU A 29 -12.04 22.24 4.99
CA LEU A 29 -11.40 21.73 3.78
C LEU A 29 -9.90 21.50 3.95
N LEU A 30 -9.19 22.44 4.59
CA LEU A 30 -7.76 22.30 4.87
C LEU A 30 -7.49 21.10 5.79
N ALA A 31 -8.30 20.92 6.83
CA ALA A 31 -8.19 19.81 7.76
C ALA A 31 -8.46 18.46 7.08
N THR A 32 -9.49 18.38 6.22
CA THR A 32 -9.81 17.16 5.47
C THR A 32 -8.67 16.78 4.53
N TYR A 33 -8.11 17.74 3.77
CA TYR A 33 -6.97 17.47 2.90
C TYR A 33 -5.73 17.00 3.68
N THR A 34 -5.47 17.63 4.82
CA THR A 34 -4.32 17.26 5.67
C THR A 34 -4.52 15.87 6.28
N ALA A 35 -5.73 15.52 6.68
CA ALA A 35 -6.06 14.21 7.23
C ALA A 35 -5.94 13.09 6.17
N ASP A 36 -6.37 13.35 4.94
CA ASP A 36 -6.23 12.42 3.82
C ASP A 36 -4.75 12.15 3.49
N LEU A 37 -3.95 13.22 3.40
CA LEU A 37 -2.51 13.12 3.20
C LEU A 37 -1.82 12.37 4.35
N ALA A 38 -2.21 12.64 5.60
CA ALA A 38 -1.66 11.96 6.76
C ALA A 38 -2.07 10.48 6.80
N SER A 39 -3.29 10.16 6.36
CA SER A 39 -3.78 8.79 6.23
C SER A 39 -2.95 8.03 5.20
N ASP A 40 -2.70 8.61 4.03
CA ASP A 40 -1.85 8.01 3.00
C ASP A 40 -0.40 7.81 3.46
N LEU A 41 0.13 8.71 4.30
CA LEU A 41 1.48 8.56 4.86
C LEU A 41 1.56 7.54 6.00
N THR A 42 0.49 7.39 6.79
CA THR A 42 0.48 6.52 7.98
C THR A 42 0.07 5.09 7.63
N ILE A 43 -0.85 4.93 6.69
CA ILE A 43 -1.21 3.63 6.15
C ILE A 43 -0.10 3.27 5.16
N ALA A 44 0.85 2.47 5.61
CA ALA A 44 1.67 1.68 4.69
C ALA A 44 0.69 0.81 3.89
N LYS A 45 0.31 1.30 2.70
CA LYS A 45 -0.56 0.57 1.79
C LYS A 45 0.15 -0.75 1.54
N SER A 46 -0.38 -1.85 2.09
CA SER A 46 0.15 -3.18 1.84
C SER A 46 -0.13 -3.55 0.39
N GLU A 47 0.69 -2.99 -0.50
CA GLU A 47 0.58 -3.11 -1.95
C GLU A 47 0.80 -4.57 -2.40
N TYR A 48 1.38 -5.38 -1.51
CA TYR A 48 1.79 -6.76 -1.76
C TYR A 48 1.12 -7.75 -0.80
N ILE A 49 -0.17 -7.57 -0.47
CA ILE A 49 -0.93 -8.67 0.12
C ILE A 49 -1.02 -9.78 -0.93
N ILE A 50 -0.41 -10.92 -0.60
CA ILE A 50 -0.48 -12.15 -1.39
C ILE A 50 -1.80 -12.83 -0.99
N SER A 51 -2.76 -12.85 -1.90
CA SER A 51 -4.08 -13.44 -1.63
C SER A 51 -4.10 -14.94 -1.88
N GLY A 52 -3.18 -15.48 -2.68
CA GLY A 52 -3.15 -16.90 -2.99
C GLY A 52 -2.11 -17.30 -4.03
N ILE A 53 -2.18 -18.56 -4.47
CA ILE A 53 -1.24 -19.16 -5.41
C ILE A 53 -1.32 -18.55 -6.82
N ASP A 54 -2.47 -17.95 -7.16
CA ASP A 54 -2.65 -17.23 -8.42
C ASP A 54 -1.77 -15.98 -8.52
N ASP A 55 -1.45 -15.33 -7.39
CA ASP A 55 -0.51 -14.19 -7.36
C ASP A 55 0.92 -14.63 -7.70
N ILE A 56 1.29 -15.86 -7.35
CA ILE A 56 2.57 -16.47 -7.75
C ILE A 56 2.57 -16.71 -9.26
N LYS A 57 1.48 -17.28 -9.79
CA LYS A 57 1.33 -17.56 -11.23
C LYS A 57 1.33 -16.29 -12.08
N ASN A 58 0.75 -15.20 -11.57
CA ASN A 58 0.71 -13.90 -12.24
C ASN A 58 2.01 -13.09 -12.09
N GLY A 59 3.04 -13.63 -11.43
CA GLY A 59 4.35 -12.98 -11.30
C GLY A 59 4.38 -11.80 -10.33
N LYS A 60 3.40 -11.70 -9.41
CA LYS A 60 3.35 -10.65 -8.38
C LYS A 60 4.45 -10.82 -7.34
N ILE A 61 5.01 -12.02 -7.21
CA ILE A 61 6.05 -12.37 -6.24
C ILE A 61 7.38 -12.62 -6.97
N PRO A 62 8.48 -11.99 -6.54
CA PRO A 62 9.80 -12.26 -7.10
C PRO A 62 10.21 -13.73 -6.87
N PHE A 63 10.84 -14.35 -7.87
CA PHE A 63 11.22 -15.77 -7.84
C PHE A 63 12.13 -16.16 -6.68
N HIS A 64 12.95 -15.23 -6.17
CA HIS A 64 13.83 -15.46 -5.03
C HIS A 64 13.08 -15.61 -3.69
N ARG A 65 11.79 -15.25 -3.63
CA ARG A 65 10.94 -15.42 -2.44
C ARG A 65 10.10 -16.70 -2.48
N ILE A 66 10.23 -17.51 -3.52
CA ILE A 66 9.47 -18.75 -3.69
C ILE A 66 10.43 -19.89 -3.41
N GLY A 67 10.35 -20.49 -2.22
CA GLY A 67 11.12 -21.68 -1.86
C GLY A 67 10.35 -22.96 -2.16
N ILE A 68 10.94 -23.88 -2.93
CA ILE A 68 10.30 -25.17 -3.24
C ILE A 68 11.28 -26.32 -2.94
N PRO A 69 10.86 -27.34 -2.18
CA PRO A 69 11.69 -28.51 -1.91
C PRO A 69 11.89 -29.33 -3.18
N ILE A 70 13.15 -29.56 -3.54
CA ILE A 70 13.53 -30.31 -4.74
C ILE A 70 13.29 -31.82 -4.56
N ASN A 71 13.03 -32.52 -5.68
CA ASN A 71 12.71 -33.95 -5.73
C ASN A 71 11.44 -34.33 -4.97
N THR A 72 10.47 -33.42 -4.89
CA THR A 72 9.17 -33.66 -4.27
C THR A 72 8.05 -33.49 -5.29
N ALA A 73 6.88 -34.09 -5.00
CA ALA A 73 5.68 -33.90 -5.82
C ALA A 73 5.25 -32.42 -5.93
N VAL A 74 5.70 -31.56 -5.00
CA VAL A 74 5.46 -30.11 -5.02
C VAL A 74 6.23 -29.44 -6.14
N GLU A 75 7.47 -29.88 -6.40
CA GLU A 75 8.27 -29.39 -7.53
C GLU A 75 7.59 -29.72 -8.86
N ASP A 76 7.18 -30.97 -9.04
CA ASP A 76 6.50 -31.42 -10.26
C ASP A 76 5.20 -30.65 -10.50
N TYR A 77 4.42 -30.43 -9.44
CA TYR A 77 3.19 -29.64 -9.50
C TYR A 77 3.46 -28.17 -9.87
N TYR A 78 4.50 -27.56 -9.28
CA TYR A 78 4.86 -26.18 -9.57
C TYR A 78 5.30 -26.01 -11.02
N LEU A 79 6.16 -26.92 -11.51
CA LEU A 79 6.66 -26.90 -12.88
C LEU A 79 5.53 -27.07 -13.90
N THR A 80 4.59 -27.98 -13.65
CA THR A 80 3.46 -28.22 -14.57
C THR A 80 2.39 -27.14 -14.52
N SER A 81 1.99 -26.70 -13.32
CA SER A 81 0.79 -25.88 -13.13
C SER A 81 1.06 -24.37 -13.03
N ILE A 82 2.25 -23.98 -12.57
CA ILE A 82 2.54 -22.59 -12.20
C ILE A 82 3.59 -21.98 -13.13
N SER A 83 4.76 -22.60 -13.25
CA SER A 83 5.89 -22.00 -13.98
C SER A 83 6.02 -22.44 -15.44
N ARG A 84 5.09 -23.29 -15.93
CA ARG A 84 5.07 -23.79 -17.32
C ARG A 84 6.41 -24.42 -17.75
N GLY A 85 7.05 -25.16 -16.84
CA GLY A 85 8.32 -25.86 -17.07
C GLY A 85 9.58 -25.06 -16.76
N VAL A 86 9.46 -23.81 -16.29
CA VAL A 86 10.64 -22.98 -15.96
C VAL A 86 10.98 -23.08 -14.48
N ARG A 87 12.23 -23.39 -14.15
CA ARG A 87 12.72 -23.40 -12.76
C ARG A 87 12.98 -21.99 -12.23
N ASN A 88 11.90 -21.28 -11.92
CA ASN A 88 11.90 -19.92 -11.38
C ASN A 88 11.54 -19.91 -9.89
N PHE A 89 12.33 -20.62 -9.09
CA PHE A 89 12.16 -20.72 -7.64
C PHE A 89 13.51 -20.98 -6.97
N TYR A 90 13.60 -20.70 -5.67
CA TYR A 90 14.75 -21.04 -4.84
C TYR A 90 14.66 -22.52 -4.41
N PRO A 91 15.62 -23.38 -4.77
CA PRO A 91 15.59 -24.79 -4.40
C PRO A 91 15.90 -24.94 -2.90
N LEU A 92 14.98 -25.60 -2.18
CA LEU A 92 15.19 -25.93 -0.77
C LEU A 92 15.71 -27.36 -0.67
N THR A 93 16.89 -27.52 -0.08
CA THR A 93 17.56 -28.82 0.09
C THR A 93 17.25 -29.41 1.46
N SER A 94 16.92 -28.56 2.43
CA SER A 94 16.58 -28.93 3.81
C SER A 94 15.43 -28.07 4.36
N ALA A 95 14.61 -28.65 5.25
CA ALA A 95 13.56 -27.92 5.97
C ALA A 95 14.13 -26.81 6.87
N GLN A 96 15.39 -26.93 7.29
CA GLN A 96 16.08 -25.94 8.11
C GLN A 96 16.41 -24.66 7.32
N GLU A 97 16.78 -24.79 6.04
CA GLU A 97 17.03 -23.63 5.15
C GLU A 97 15.76 -22.77 4.97
N LEU A 98 14.59 -23.40 5.06
CA LEU A 98 13.31 -22.71 4.98
C LEU A 98 13.14 -21.73 6.15
N TYR A 99 13.50 -22.16 7.37
CA TYR A 99 13.47 -21.32 8.57
C TYR A 99 14.51 -20.20 8.51
N ASP A 100 15.73 -20.51 8.08
CA ASP A 100 16.81 -19.51 7.99
C ASP A 100 16.58 -18.47 6.88
N SER A 101 15.76 -18.78 5.86
CA SER A 101 15.42 -17.84 4.77
C SER A 101 14.28 -16.87 5.10
N LEU A 102 13.55 -17.10 6.19
CA LEU A 102 12.37 -16.33 6.59
C LEU A 102 12.69 -15.19 7.58
N PHE A 103 13.87 -15.19 8.19
CA PHE A 103 14.35 -14.23 9.19
C PHE A 103 15.64 -13.54 8.74
#